data_AF-A0A3D0NDM0-F1
#
_entry.id   AF-A0A3D0NDM0-F1
#
_cell.length_a   1.000
_cell.length_b   1.000
_cell.length_c   1.000
_cell.angle_alpha   90.00
_cell.angle_beta   90.00
_cell.angle_gamma   90.00
#
_symmetry.space_group_name_H-M   'P 1'
#
loop_
_entity.id
_entity.type
_entity.pdbx_description
1 polymer ?
#
loop_
_entity_poly.entity_id
_entity_poly.type
_entity_poly.pdbx_seq_one_letter_code
_entity_poly.pdbx_strand_id
1 'polypeptide(L)'
;FVPEFPETVPLPIKGTSQVTLSATVNLKISHDNIEMVATKHETQNASSQQYIESLFSPKFDEVIRIAGRRFNYQTLKSDLEEFKLAIIEHCGEIEDLHGFELVALSIISDLSRYIDTMATYKNQLSADLDWIERTPSLFEHLGHTVSRFHPNSQQQLESSSKSPGIEISTTRVGRYFESLVQYLLQRQGYTIIEQNLQIQEQGRTVGELDFIYENASGVITHLETAIKFFLYHPSMIKRGSHYIGPNPNDTLQTKADRLYNHQLPLSKRFYRNATVRNAYVKGIIFYPPSTESPNDLPSRLSPHHARGSWLYASNLKHLESIPDAQFALCRKPHWLAPPIDNKHYNNAALMKLKLQEHFNKKGHPVMVSCSTFTDNTPTELERIIVVPDEWPNI
;
A
#
# COMPACT_ATOMS: atom_id res chain seq x y z
N PHE A 1 -17.68 -24.97 -22.06
CA PHE A 1 -17.71 -24.18 -20.82
C PHE A 1 -16.27 -24.01 -20.37
N VAL A 2 -15.81 -22.78 -20.19
CA VAL A 2 -14.47 -22.45 -19.72
C VAL A 2 -14.67 -21.62 -18.45
N PRO A 3 -14.64 -22.22 -17.26
CA PRO A 3 -14.68 -21.45 -16.02
C PRO A 3 -13.40 -20.61 -15.92
N GLU A 4 -13.58 -19.34 -15.57
CA GLU A 4 -12.51 -18.41 -15.24
C GLU A 4 -12.63 -18.08 -13.75
N PHE A 5 -11.53 -18.12 -13.01
CA PHE A 5 -11.56 -17.73 -11.60
C PHE A 5 -10.31 -16.93 -11.21
N PRO A 6 -10.48 -15.81 -10.48
CA PRO A 6 -9.38 -14.95 -10.08
C PRO A 6 -8.75 -15.41 -8.75
N GLU A 7 -7.44 -15.64 -8.75
CA GLU A 7 -6.68 -15.83 -7.52
C GLU A 7 -5.85 -14.61 -7.17
N THR A 8 -5.75 -14.29 -5.88
CA THR A 8 -4.95 -13.16 -5.39
C THR A 8 -3.95 -13.70 -4.37
N VAL A 9 -2.76 -14.08 -4.84
CA VAL A 9 -1.77 -14.77 -4.00
C VAL A 9 -0.65 -13.81 -3.60
N PRO A 10 -0.42 -13.58 -2.30
CA PRO A 10 0.77 -12.88 -1.86
C PRO A 10 1.98 -13.79 -2.05
N LEU A 11 2.89 -13.42 -2.95
CA LEU A 11 4.14 -14.14 -3.17
C LEU A 11 5.20 -13.69 -2.15
N PRO A 12 5.80 -14.62 -1.39
CA PRO A 12 6.93 -14.32 -0.53
C PRO A 12 8.19 -14.17 -1.39
N ILE A 13 8.50 -12.93 -1.81
CA ILE A 13 9.76 -12.61 -2.48
C ILE A 13 10.82 -12.29 -1.43
N LYS A 14 12.01 -12.90 -1.52
CA LYS A 14 13.14 -12.57 -0.64
C LYS A 14 13.55 -11.10 -0.87
N GLY A 15 13.49 -10.29 0.19
CA GLY A 15 14.16 -8.99 0.25
C GLY A 15 13.35 -7.75 -0.12
N THR A 16 12.07 -7.85 -0.54
CA THR A 16 11.20 -6.67 -0.75
C THR A 16 9.71 -6.98 -0.52
N SER A 17 8.92 -5.92 -0.37
CA SER A 17 7.46 -5.87 -0.15
C SER A 17 6.68 -6.82 -1.08
N GLN A 18 5.77 -7.60 -0.49
CA GLN A 18 4.93 -8.59 -1.17
C GLN A 18 4.30 -8.06 -2.46
N VAL A 19 4.68 -8.64 -3.59
CA VAL A 19 3.97 -8.47 -4.86
C VAL A 19 2.67 -9.27 -4.76
N THR A 20 1.55 -8.60 -4.97
CA THR A 20 0.26 -9.27 -5.19
C THR A 20 0.13 -9.55 -6.67
N LEU A 21 -0.04 -10.82 -7.01
CA LEU A 21 -0.40 -11.23 -8.37
C LEU A 21 -1.85 -11.63 -8.40
N SER A 22 -2.55 -11.19 -9.44
CA SER A 22 -3.84 -11.72 -9.81
C SER A 22 -3.66 -12.69 -10.98
N ALA A 23 -4.02 -13.95 -10.80
CA ALA A 23 -4.00 -14.94 -11.88
C ALA A 23 -5.43 -15.28 -12.29
N THR A 24 -5.69 -15.36 -13.59
CA THR A 24 -6.92 -15.92 -14.15
C THR A 24 -6.56 -17.23 -14.83
N VAL A 25 -7.17 -18.30 -14.33
CA VAL A 25 -6.97 -19.67 -14.84
C VAL A 25 -8.20 -20.06 -15.66
N ASN A 26 -7.97 -20.50 -16.90
CA ASN A 26 -9.02 -20.94 -17.80
C ASN A 26 -8.92 -22.45 -17.99
N LEU A 27 -9.88 -23.18 -17.44
CA LEU A 27 -9.94 -24.64 -17.56
C LEU A 27 -10.97 -25.06 -18.62
N LYS A 28 -10.80 -26.24 -19.21
CA LYS A 28 -11.78 -26.83 -20.14
C LYS A 28 -11.95 -28.30 -19.86
N ILE A 29 -13.13 -28.82 -20.13
CA ILE A 29 -13.37 -30.26 -20.24
C ILE A 29 -13.34 -30.61 -21.73
N SER A 30 -12.40 -31.44 -22.17
CA SER A 30 -12.38 -31.97 -23.53
C SER A 30 -13.48 -33.01 -23.73
N HIS A 31 -13.78 -33.29 -25.00
CA HIS A 31 -14.81 -34.28 -25.32
C HIS A 31 -14.46 -35.66 -24.77
N ASP A 32 -13.17 -36.01 -24.78
CA ASP A 32 -12.68 -37.32 -24.33
C ASP A 32 -12.73 -37.49 -22.80
N ASN A 33 -12.71 -36.38 -22.04
CA ASN A 33 -12.71 -36.39 -20.58
C ASN A 33 -14.11 -36.17 -19.95
N ILE A 34 -15.14 -35.92 -20.77
CA ILE A 34 -16.45 -35.51 -20.26
C ILE A 34 -17.13 -36.57 -19.38
N GLU A 35 -17.02 -37.85 -19.76
CA GLU A 35 -17.59 -38.96 -19.00
C GLU A 35 -16.86 -39.18 -17.66
N MET A 36 -15.54 -39.03 -17.68
CA MET A 36 -14.71 -39.13 -16.47
C MET A 36 -15.04 -38.02 -15.47
N VAL A 37 -15.10 -36.77 -15.94
CA VAL A 37 -15.42 -35.60 -15.08
C VAL A 37 -16.84 -35.72 -14.53
N ALA A 38 -17.82 -36.10 -15.36
CA ALA A 38 -19.20 -36.28 -14.92
C ALA A 38 -19.33 -37.39 -13.87
N THR A 39 -18.58 -38.49 -14.01
CA THR A 39 -18.56 -39.59 -13.04
C THR A 39 -17.90 -39.18 -11.71
N LYS A 40 -16.83 -38.38 -11.76
CA LYS A 40 -16.04 -38.00 -10.58
C LYS A 40 -16.66 -36.87 -9.77
N HIS A 41 -17.36 -35.94 -10.43
CA HIS A 41 -17.83 -34.69 -9.81
C HIS A 41 -19.35 -34.47 -9.89
N GLU A 42 -20.08 -35.32 -10.61
CA GLU A 42 -21.49 -35.10 -11.00
C GLU A 42 -21.65 -33.94 -12.01
N THR A 43 -22.47 -34.15 -13.04
CA THR A 43 -22.64 -33.21 -14.16
C THR A 43 -23.03 -31.80 -13.73
N GLN A 44 -23.85 -31.67 -12.68
CA GLN A 44 -24.31 -30.36 -12.19
C GLN A 44 -23.17 -29.56 -11.56
N ASN A 45 -22.33 -30.20 -10.73
CA ASN A 45 -21.21 -29.53 -10.07
C ASN A 45 -20.07 -29.23 -11.05
N ALA A 46 -19.80 -30.12 -12.01
CA ALA A 46 -18.78 -29.91 -13.05
C ALA A 46 -19.07 -28.73 -13.99
N SER A 47 -20.30 -28.21 -13.98
CA SER A 47 -20.71 -27.01 -14.71
C SER A 47 -20.87 -25.75 -13.84
N SER A 48 -20.67 -25.88 -12.53
CA SER A 48 -20.80 -24.78 -11.56
C SER A 48 -19.47 -24.09 -11.32
N GLN A 49 -19.39 -22.80 -11.63
CA GLN A 49 -18.20 -21.98 -11.37
C GLN A 49 -17.78 -22.03 -9.90
N GLN A 50 -18.74 -21.89 -8.97
CA GLN A 50 -18.48 -21.89 -7.53
C GLN A 50 -17.87 -23.21 -7.03
N TYR A 51 -18.32 -24.34 -7.59
CA TYR A 51 -17.76 -25.65 -7.24
C TYR A 51 -16.34 -25.80 -7.77
N ILE A 52 -16.11 -25.40 -9.03
CA ILE A 52 -14.81 -25.46 -9.68
C ILE A 52 -13.78 -24.57 -8.97
N GLU A 53 -14.19 -23.36 -8.56
CA GLU A 53 -13.39 -22.47 -7.70
C GLU A 53 -12.99 -23.17 -6.40
N SER A 54 -13.95 -23.74 -5.68
CA SER A 54 -13.66 -24.43 -4.41
C SER A 54 -12.73 -25.65 -4.56
N LEU A 55 -12.77 -26.31 -5.73
CA LEU A 55 -11.97 -27.49 -6.02
C LEU A 55 -10.53 -27.13 -6.37
N PHE A 56 -10.34 -26.08 -7.18
CA PHE A 56 -9.04 -25.78 -7.77
C PHE A 56 -8.29 -24.64 -7.08
N SER A 57 -8.97 -23.72 -6.39
CA SER A 57 -8.28 -22.55 -5.84
C SER A 57 -7.16 -22.89 -4.84
N PRO A 58 -7.36 -23.80 -3.86
CA PRO A 58 -6.28 -24.17 -2.96
C PRO A 58 -5.05 -24.78 -3.66
N LYS A 59 -5.26 -25.43 -4.81
CA LYS A 59 -4.19 -26.03 -5.61
C LYS A 59 -3.40 -24.97 -6.37
N PHE A 60 -4.08 -24.07 -7.08
CA PHE A 60 -3.42 -23.01 -7.85
C PHE A 60 -2.72 -22.00 -6.93
N ASP A 61 -3.30 -21.67 -5.78
CA ASP A 61 -2.67 -20.83 -4.76
C ASP A 61 -1.29 -21.39 -4.35
N GLU A 62 -1.21 -22.71 -4.09
CA GLU A 62 0.02 -23.38 -3.67
C GLU A 62 1.02 -23.52 -4.83
N VAL A 63 0.56 -23.86 -6.03
CA VAL A 63 1.39 -23.94 -7.24
C VAL A 63 2.03 -22.58 -7.54
N ILE A 64 1.26 -21.51 -7.50
CA ILE A 64 1.72 -20.14 -7.71
C ILE A 64 2.76 -19.76 -6.63
N ARG A 65 2.52 -20.13 -5.37
CA ARG A 65 3.51 -19.93 -4.29
C ARG A 65 4.81 -20.68 -4.52
N ILE A 66 4.75 -21.94 -4.93
CA ILE A 66 5.95 -22.77 -5.18
C ILE A 66 6.73 -22.20 -6.36
N ALA A 67 6.06 -21.94 -7.49
CA ALA A 67 6.68 -21.32 -8.65
C ALA A 67 7.32 -19.98 -8.28
N GLY A 68 6.61 -19.16 -7.50
CA GLY A 68 7.07 -17.83 -7.07
C GLY A 68 8.35 -17.84 -6.25
N ARG A 69 8.71 -18.95 -5.58
CA ARG A 69 9.98 -19.07 -4.83
C ARG A 69 11.22 -19.03 -5.74
N ARG A 70 11.08 -19.37 -7.02
CA ARG A 70 12.18 -19.36 -8.00
C ARG A 70 12.47 -17.96 -8.55
N PHE A 71 11.55 -17.02 -8.40
CA PHE A 71 11.64 -15.69 -8.98
C PHE A 71 11.86 -14.63 -7.91
N ASN A 72 12.64 -13.61 -8.26
CA ASN A 72 12.70 -12.36 -7.51
C ASN A 72 11.93 -11.26 -8.26
N TYR A 73 11.82 -10.08 -7.65
CA TYR A 73 11.08 -8.96 -8.26
C TYR A 73 11.58 -8.61 -9.67
N GLN A 74 12.89 -8.60 -9.90
CA GLN A 74 13.46 -8.24 -11.19
C GLN A 74 13.19 -9.31 -12.24
N THR A 75 13.35 -10.59 -11.92
CA THR A 75 13.10 -11.69 -12.86
C THR A 75 11.61 -11.80 -13.19
N LEU A 76 10.73 -11.61 -12.21
CA LEU A 76 9.28 -11.63 -12.42
C LEU A 76 8.78 -10.40 -13.22
N LYS A 77 9.49 -9.27 -13.13
CA LYS A 77 9.27 -8.07 -13.95
C LYS A 77 9.74 -8.25 -15.40
N SER A 78 10.93 -8.82 -15.59
CA SER A 78 11.54 -8.93 -16.91
C SER A 78 11.02 -10.11 -17.73
N ASP A 79 10.54 -11.17 -17.07
CA ASP A 79 10.13 -12.41 -17.74
C ASP A 79 8.89 -13.03 -17.08
N LEU A 80 7.73 -12.42 -17.36
CA LEU A 80 6.44 -12.95 -16.89
C LEU A 80 6.07 -14.27 -17.58
N GLU A 81 6.60 -14.52 -18.78
CA GLU A 81 6.34 -15.75 -19.52
C GLU A 81 7.06 -16.95 -18.89
N GLU A 82 8.31 -16.78 -18.43
CA GLU A 82 9.01 -17.82 -17.66
C GLU A 82 8.26 -18.15 -16.35
N PHE A 83 7.68 -17.15 -15.69
CA PHE A 83 6.84 -17.37 -14.50
C PHE A 83 5.56 -18.15 -14.82
N LYS A 84 4.88 -17.85 -15.94
CA LYS A 84 3.73 -18.63 -16.41
C LYS A 84 4.13 -20.08 -16.72
N LEU A 85 5.26 -20.29 -17.39
CA LEU A 85 5.76 -21.63 -17.69
C LEU A 85 6.06 -22.42 -16.42
N ALA A 86 6.66 -21.79 -15.41
CA ALA A 86 6.91 -22.42 -14.11
C ALA A 86 5.61 -22.81 -13.39
N ILE A 87 4.56 -22.00 -13.46
CA ILE A 87 3.23 -22.36 -12.92
C ILE A 87 2.67 -23.58 -13.67
N ILE A 88 2.70 -23.55 -15.01
CA ILE A 88 2.21 -24.64 -15.85
C ILE A 88 2.96 -25.95 -15.55
N GLU A 89 4.28 -25.91 -15.38
CA GLU A 89 5.12 -27.07 -15.00
C GLU A 89 4.67 -27.70 -13.66
N HIS A 90 4.24 -26.89 -12.70
CA HIS A 90 3.85 -27.34 -11.36
C HIS A 90 2.35 -27.69 -11.23
N CYS A 91 1.52 -27.37 -12.22
CA CYS A 91 0.09 -27.72 -12.23
C CYS A 91 -0.16 -29.24 -12.33
N GLY A 92 0.82 -30.00 -12.83
CA GLY A 92 0.75 -31.45 -13.02
C GLY A 92 0.07 -31.87 -14.33
N GLU A 93 -0.12 -33.17 -14.51
CA GLU A 93 -0.75 -33.77 -15.71
C GLU A 93 -2.28 -33.68 -15.64
N ILE A 94 -2.98 -34.06 -16.73
CA ILE A 94 -4.46 -34.00 -16.83
C ILE A 94 -5.19 -34.71 -15.67
N GLU A 95 -4.59 -35.79 -15.15
CA GLU A 95 -5.11 -36.58 -14.04
C GLU A 95 -5.11 -35.80 -12.72
N ASP A 96 -4.09 -34.96 -12.51
CA ASP A 96 -3.96 -34.07 -11.36
C ASP A 96 -4.97 -32.92 -11.40
N LEU A 97 -5.51 -32.63 -12.59
CA LEU A 97 -6.60 -31.66 -12.80
C LEU A 97 -7.96 -32.33 -12.93
N HIS A 98 -8.10 -33.59 -12.47
CA HIS A 98 -9.39 -34.28 -12.44
C HIS A 98 -10.06 -34.43 -13.82
N GLY A 99 -9.29 -34.41 -14.91
CA GLY A 99 -9.83 -34.43 -16.29
C GLY A 99 -10.09 -33.07 -16.92
N PHE A 100 -9.87 -31.99 -16.16
CA PHE A 100 -9.86 -30.64 -16.70
C PHE A 100 -8.50 -30.34 -17.35
N GLU A 101 -8.52 -29.60 -18.45
CA GLU A 101 -7.35 -29.14 -19.19
C GLU A 101 -7.12 -27.66 -18.92
N LEU A 102 -5.89 -27.28 -18.61
CA LEU A 102 -5.50 -25.87 -18.54
C LEU A 102 -5.36 -25.32 -19.96
N VAL A 103 -6.24 -24.40 -20.35
CA VAL A 103 -6.29 -23.82 -21.70
C VAL A 103 -5.52 -22.50 -21.76
N ALA A 104 -5.64 -21.67 -20.72
CA ALA A 104 -4.91 -20.42 -20.63
C ALA A 104 -4.64 -20.05 -19.18
N LEU A 105 -3.51 -19.37 -18.98
CA LEU A 105 -3.13 -18.74 -17.73
C LEU A 105 -2.80 -17.27 -18.02
N SER A 106 -3.63 -16.38 -17.50
CA SER A 106 -3.35 -14.94 -17.55
C SER A 106 -2.84 -14.49 -16.19
N ILE A 107 -1.71 -13.79 -16.17
CA ILE A 107 -1.17 -13.21 -14.95
C ILE A 107 -1.24 -11.71 -15.08
N ILE A 108 -2.04 -11.10 -14.23
CA ILE A 108 -2.10 -9.67 -14.02
C ILE A 108 -1.30 -9.40 -12.76
N SER A 109 -0.09 -8.92 -12.94
CA SER A 109 0.69 -8.41 -11.84
C SER A 109 0.34 -6.94 -11.60
N ASP A 110 0.30 -6.49 -10.35
CA ASP A 110 0.33 -5.04 -10.07
C ASP A 110 1.70 -4.42 -10.48
N LEU A 111 2.65 -5.21 -11.02
CA LEU A 111 3.93 -4.70 -11.54
C LEU A 111 3.74 -3.77 -12.74
N SER A 112 2.81 -4.05 -13.67
CA SER A 112 2.56 -3.15 -14.81
C SER A 112 1.97 -1.81 -14.36
N ARG A 113 1.16 -1.80 -13.29
CA ARG A 113 0.63 -0.56 -12.67
C ARG A 113 1.71 0.26 -11.96
N TYR A 114 2.78 -0.38 -11.50
CA TYR A 114 3.88 0.30 -10.80
C TYR A 114 4.93 0.89 -11.76
N ILE A 115 5.08 0.31 -12.95
CA ILE A 115 6.10 0.71 -13.94
C ILE A 115 5.64 1.87 -14.82
N ASP A 116 4.36 1.92 -15.22
CA ASP A 116 3.86 3.02 -16.08
C ASP A 116 3.75 4.37 -15.36
N THR A 117 3.79 4.38 -14.02
CA THR A 117 3.48 5.58 -13.24
C THR A 117 4.70 6.41 -12.85
N MET A 118 5.88 5.81 -12.66
CA MET A 118 7.04 6.56 -12.16
C MET A 118 7.84 7.28 -13.27
N ALA A 119 7.52 7.06 -14.54
CA ALA A 119 8.17 7.69 -15.69
C ALA A 119 7.65 9.11 -16.02
N THR A 120 6.55 9.58 -15.41
CA THR A 120 5.71 10.58 -16.09
C THR A 120 5.17 11.73 -15.22
N TYR A 121 5.57 11.85 -13.94
CA TYR A 121 5.12 12.99 -13.14
C TYR A 121 5.95 14.24 -13.40
N LYS A 122 5.28 15.31 -13.82
CA LYS A 122 5.89 16.63 -14.04
C LYS A 122 6.36 17.31 -12.76
N ASN A 123 5.80 16.94 -11.60
CA ASN A 123 6.13 17.52 -10.30
C ASN A 123 5.79 16.54 -9.14
N GLN A 124 6.37 16.78 -7.96
CA GLN A 124 6.19 15.94 -6.76
C GLN A 124 4.72 15.90 -6.30
N LEU A 125 3.97 16.98 -6.50
CA LEU A 125 2.57 17.06 -6.12
C LEU A 125 1.71 16.03 -6.88
N SER A 126 1.94 15.86 -8.18
CA SER A 126 1.27 14.83 -8.98
C SER A 126 1.61 13.41 -8.52
N ALA A 127 2.88 13.16 -8.19
CA ALA A 127 3.32 11.88 -7.66
C ALA A 127 2.66 11.59 -6.29
N ASP A 128 2.63 12.58 -5.39
CA ASP A 128 2.06 12.46 -4.06
C ASP A 128 0.53 12.25 -4.10
N LEU A 129 -0.19 12.92 -5.02
CA LEU A 129 -1.63 12.70 -5.23
C LEU A 129 -1.93 11.26 -5.67
N ASP A 130 -1.19 10.77 -6.66
CA ASP A 130 -1.40 9.41 -7.15
C ASP A 130 -0.97 8.35 -6.12
N TRP A 131 0.08 8.63 -5.34
CA TRP A 131 0.44 7.79 -4.19
C TRP A 131 -0.70 7.70 -3.17
N ILE A 132 -1.42 8.79 -2.87
CA ILE A 132 -2.57 8.76 -1.96
C ILE A 132 -3.69 7.88 -2.49
N GLU A 133 -4.01 8.00 -3.78
CA GLU A 133 -5.10 7.24 -4.42
C GLU A 133 -4.77 5.74 -4.46
N ARG A 134 -3.51 5.37 -4.70
CA ARG A 134 -3.06 3.97 -4.85
C ARG A 134 -2.66 3.28 -3.55
N THR A 135 -2.15 4.02 -2.57
CA THR A 135 -1.66 3.40 -1.33
C THR A 135 -2.81 2.79 -0.53
N PRO A 136 -2.71 1.53 -0.08
CA PRO A 136 -3.74 0.94 0.78
C PRO A 136 -3.99 1.76 2.05
N SER A 137 -5.21 1.68 2.57
CA SER A 137 -5.53 2.27 3.87
C SER A 137 -4.67 1.63 4.96
N LEU A 138 -4.15 2.45 5.88
CA LEU A 138 -3.38 1.97 7.01
C LEU A 138 -4.28 1.23 8.01
N PHE A 139 -5.48 1.75 8.25
CA PHE A 139 -6.45 1.09 9.10
C PHE A 139 -7.58 0.45 8.31
N GLU A 140 -8.15 -0.62 8.85
CA GLU A 140 -9.33 -1.29 8.30
C GLU A 140 -10.54 -0.33 8.29
N HIS A 141 -11.35 -0.46 7.25
CA HIS A 141 -12.50 0.39 7.03
C HIS A 141 -13.66 0.03 7.96
N LEU A 142 -14.23 1.03 8.63
CA LEU A 142 -15.51 0.91 9.33
C LEU A 142 -16.66 1.27 8.37
N GLY A 143 -17.02 0.37 7.45
CA GLY A 143 -18.22 0.53 6.61
C GLY A 143 -18.21 1.72 5.63
N HIS A 144 -19.11 1.66 4.64
CA HIS A 144 -19.30 2.57 3.50
C HIS A 144 -18.09 3.43 3.11
N THR A 145 -17.20 2.76 2.38
CA THR A 145 -16.43 3.28 1.26
C THR A 145 -16.61 4.80 1.06
N VAL A 146 -15.61 5.59 1.48
CA VAL A 146 -15.09 6.53 0.47
C VAL A 146 -14.64 5.59 -0.62
N SER A 147 -15.53 5.38 -1.61
CA SER A 147 -15.25 4.56 -2.77
C SER A 147 -13.82 4.84 -3.15
N ARG A 148 -12.99 3.80 -3.32
CA ARG A 148 -11.64 3.90 -3.87
C ARG A 148 -11.66 5.10 -4.79
N PHE A 149 -10.86 6.14 -4.52
CA PHE A 149 -10.83 7.33 -5.38
C PHE A 149 -10.58 6.78 -6.79
N HIS A 150 -11.66 6.61 -7.58
CA HIS A 150 -11.66 5.58 -8.60
C HIS A 150 -10.88 6.16 -9.77
N PRO A 151 -9.86 5.46 -10.29
CA PRO A 151 -9.08 5.94 -11.40
C PRO A 151 -9.89 5.77 -12.69
N ASN A 152 -10.86 6.64 -12.93
CA ASN A 152 -11.18 7.05 -14.30
C ASN A 152 -10.30 8.26 -14.71
N SER A 153 -9.26 8.56 -13.92
CA SER A 153 -8.45 9.78 -14.00
C SER A 153 -7.15 9.66 -14.79
N GLN A 154 -6.84 8.52 -15.42
CA GLN A 154 -5.69 8.45 -16.35
C GLN A 154 -5.86 9.45 -17.52
N GLN A 155 -7.07 9.58 -18.08
CA GLN A 155 -7.31 10.55 -19.17
C GLN A 155 -7.33 12.03 -18.71
N GLN A 156 -7.47 12.31 -17.41
CA GLN A 156 -7.50 13.70 -16.90
C GLN A 156 -6.18 14.18 -16.30
N LEU A 157 -5.33 13.31 -15.75
CA LEU A 157 -3.98 13.71 -15.33
C LEU A 157 -3.06 13.99 -16.53
N GLU A 158 -3.24 13.28 -17.63
CA GLU A 158 -2.45 13.49 -18.85
C GLU A 158 -2.87 14.74 -19.64
N SER A 159 -4.14 15.15 -19.55
CA SER A 159 -4.68 16.29 -20.30
C SER A 159 -4.61 17.64 -19.56
N SER A 160 -4.37 17.66 -18.25
CA SER A 160 -4.12 18.91 -17.52
C SER A 160 -2.63 19.26 -17.53
N SER A 161 -2.20 20.04 -18.53
CA SER A 161 -0.91 20.74 -18.50
C SER A 161 -0.78 21.80 -17.40
N LYS A 162 -1.83 22.00 -16.58
CA LYS A 162 -1.80 22.87 -15.42
C LYS A 162 -1.55 22.04 -14.17
N SER A 163 -0.45 22.34 -13.48
CA SER A 163 -0.27 21.96 -12.07
C SER A 163 -1.57 22.26 -11.32
N PRO A 164 -2.05 21.37 -10.43
CA PRO A 164 -3.11 21.74 -9.51
C PRO A 164 -2.71 23.07 -8.86
N GLY A 165 -3.57 24.09 -8.93
CA GLY A 165 -3.30 25.43 -8.38
C GLY A 165 -3.30 25.47 -6.85
N ILE A 166 -2.78 24.42 -6.21
CA ILE A 166 -2.74 24.27 -4.77
C ILE A 166 -1.40 24.86 -4.29
N GLU A 167 -1.42 26.09 -3.79
CA GLU A 167 -0.29 26.64 -3.07
C GLU A 167 -0.24 26.04 -1.66
N ILE A 168 0.59 25.02 -1.46
CA ILE A 168 0.76 24.39 -0.15
C ILE A 168 2.03 24.92 0.52
N SER A 169 1.88 25.90 1.42
CA SER A 169 2.98 26.48 2.19
C SER A 169 3.13 25.83 3.57
N THR A 170 3.44 24.53 3.61
CA THR A 170 3.70 23.84 4.87
C THR A 170 4.87 22.87 4.80
N THR A 171 5.60 22.75 5.91
CA THR A 171 6.64 21.73 6.10
C THR A 171 6.11 20.52 6.86
N ARG A 172 4.84 20.55 7.31
CA ARG A 172 4.22 19.46 8.09
C ARG A 172 3.51 18.50 7.15
N VAL A 173 4.00 17.25 7.11
CA VAL A 173 3.45 16.16 6.28
C VAL A 173 1.94 15.98 6.48
N GLY A 174 1.43 16.11 7.73
CA GLY A 174 0.00 15.98 8.02
C GLY A 174 -0.87 17.07 7.36
N ARG A 175 -0.44 18.34 7.44
CA ARG A 175 -1.17 19.46 6.81
C ARG A 175 -1.07 19.39 5.29
N TYR A 176 0.08 18.95 4.76
CA TYR A 176 0.24 18.69 3.34
C TYR A 176 -0.75 17.62 2.86
N PHE A 177 -0.80 16.47 3.54
CA PHE A 177 -1.75 15.39 3.24
C PHE A 177 -3.21 15.86 3.29
N GLU A 178 -3.58 16.64 4.30
CA GLU A 178 -4.92 17.23 4.42
C GLU A 178 -5.26 18.12 3.20
N SER A 179 -4.34 18.97 2.73
CA SER A 179 -4.53 19.76 1.50
C SER A 179 -4.69 18.89 0.25
N LEU A 180 -4.01 17.76 0.17
CA LEU A 180 -4.20 16.81 -0.93
C LEU A 180 -5.57 16.14 -0.87
N VAL A 181 -6.03 15.75 0.32
CA VAL A 181 -7.38 15.19 0.49
C VAL A 181 -8.46 16.21 0.15
N GLN A 182 -8.30 17.47 0.57
CA GLN A 182 -9.19 18.57 0.20
C GLN A 182 -9.33 18.68 -1.33
N TYR A 183 -8.19 18.69 -2.04
CA TYR A 183 -8.18 18.75 -3.49
C TYR A 183 -8.90 17.54 -4.11
N LEU A 184 -8.64 16.33 -3.62
CA LEU A 184 -9.30 15.12 -4.11
C LEU A 184 -10.82 15.16 -3.89
N LEU A 185 -11.28 15.65 -2.74
CA LEU A 185 -12.71 15.82 -2.46
C LEU A 185 -13.37 16.78 -3.46
N GLN A 186 -12.75 17.95 -3.67
CA GLN A 186 -13.24 18.94 -4.63
C GLN A 186 -13.21 18.42 -6.07
N ARG A 187 -12.15 17.71 -6.47
CA ARG A 187 -12.02 17.08 -7.79
C ARG A 187 -13.14 16.07 -8.07
N GLN A 188 -13.61 15.38 -7.03
CA GLN A 188 -14.73 14.42 -7.13
C GLN A 188 -16.11 15.07 -7.05
N GLY A 189 -16.19 16.40 -6.94
CA GLY A 189 -17.46 17.12 -6.90
C GLY A 189 -18.14 17.11 -5.53
N TYR A 190 -17.43 16.77 -4.45
CA TYR A 190 -17.95 16.96 -3.10
C TYR A 190 -17.90 18.43 -2.69
N THR A 191 -18.97 18.89 -2.05
CA THR A 191 -19.03 20.24 -1.47
C THR A 191 -18.46 20.18 -0.05
N ILE A 192 -17.34 20.83 0.20
CA ILE A 192 -16.78 20.96 1.56
C ILE A 192 -17.59 22.05 2.29
N ILE A 193 -18.29 21.67 3.35
CA ILE A 193 -19.11 22.56 4.18
C ILE A 193 -18.25 23.19 5.28
N GLU A 194 -17.45 22.37 5.96
CA GLU A 194 -16.53 22.80 7.01
C GLU A 194 -15.17 22.13 6.82
N GLN A 195 -14.10 22.82 7.21
CA GLN A 195 -12.75 22.30 7.24
C GLN A 195 -12.05 22.77 8.52
N ASN A 196 -11.33 21.88 9.20
CA ASN A 196 -10.62 22.16 10.45
C ASN A 196 -11.55 22.82 11.51
N LEU A 197 -12.78 22.32 11.64
CA LEU A 197 -13.78 22.89 12.53
C LEU A 197 -13.38 22.62 13.99
N GLN A 198 -12.90 23.66 14.67
CA GLN A 198 -12.52 23.58 16.07
C GLN A 198 -13.76 23.44 16.98
N ILE A 199 -13.81 22.37 17.75
CA ILE A 199 -14.91 22.10 18.68
C ILE A 199 -14.56 22.63 20.07
N GLN A 200 -15.37 23.56 20.55
CA GLN A 200 -15.25 24.16 21.88
C GLN A 200 -16.37 23.66 22.79
N GLU A 201 -16.02 23.35 24.03
CA GLU A 201 -16.96 23.03 25.10
C GLU A 201 -16.51 23.69 26.40
N GLN A 202 -17.40 24.42 27.06
CA GLN A 202 -17.10 25.12 28.33
C GLN A 202 -15.83 26.01 28.25
N GLY A 203 -15.63 26.68 27.12
CA GLY A 203 -14.48 27.56 26.89
C GLY A 203 -13.16 26.83 26.63
N ARG A 204 -13.17 25.52 26.39
CA ARG A 204 -11.99 24.71 26.08
C ARG A 204 -12.15 23.97 24.76
N THR A 205 -11.05 23.82 24.04
CA THR A 205 -11.05 23.02 22.80
C THR A 205 -11.03 21.55 23.16
N VAL A 206 -12.08 20.84 22.77
CA VAL A 206 -12.21 19.39 23.01
C VAL A 206 -11.83 18.57 21.78
N GLY A 207 -11.77 19.20 20.61
CA GLY A 207 -11.29 18.55 19.39
C GLY A 207 -11.38 19.45 18.16
N GLU A 208 -11.14 18.85 17.02
CA GLU A 208 -11.21 19.44 15.67
C GLU A 208 -11.86 18.37 14.78
N LEU A 209 -12.73 18.78 13.86
CA LEU A 209 -13.23 17.92 12.79
C LEU A 209 -12.52 18.32 11.50
N ASP A 210 -11.76 17.40 10.90
CA ASP A 210 -10.91 17.73 9.75
C ASP A 210 -11.75 18.21 8.55
N PHE A 211 -12.77 17.43 8.16
CA PHE A 211 -13.68 17.79 7.07
C PHE A 211 -15.13 17.42 7.37
N ILE A 212 -16.03 18.33 7.01
CA ILE A 212 -17.44 18.02 6.76
C ILE A 212 -17.70 18.29 5.28
N TYR A 213 -18.17 17.28 4.55
CA TYR A 213 -18.52 17.44 3.14
C TYR A 213 -19.86 16.80 2.81
N GLU A 214 -20.47 17.27 1.73
CA GLU A 214 -21.73 16.79 1.20
C GLU A 214 -21.52 16.21 -0.21
N ASN A 215 -22.18 15.09 -0.49
CA ASN A 215 -22.23 14.51 -1.83
C ASN A 215 -23.42 15.01 -2.65
N ALA A 216 -23.46 14.70 -3.94
CA ALA A 216 -24.54 15.12 -4.84
C ALA A 216 -25.95 14.64 -4.42
N SER A 217 -26.05 13.64 -3.54
CA SER A 217 -27.32 13.14 -2.99
C SER A 217 -27.72 13.81 -1.67
N GLY A 218 -26.97 14.82 -1.20
CA GLY A 218 -27.22 15.53 0.06
C GLY A 218 -26.75 14.79 1.32
N VAL A 219 -25.94 13.74 1.18
CA VAL A 219 -25.40 13.01 2.34
C VAL A 219 -24.21 13.76 2.91
N ILE A 220 -24.35 14.21 4.15
CA ILE A 220 -23.29 14.90 4.89
C ILE A 220 -22.40 13.87 5.60
N THR A 221 -21.12 13.93 5.30
CA THR A 221 -20.08 13.04 5.84
C THR A 221 -19.09 13.83 6.68
N HIS A 222 -18.82 13.33 7.88
CA HIS A 222 -17.66 13.70 8.68
C HIS A 222 -16.47 12.83 8.28
N LEU A 223 -15.36 13.44 7.89
CA LEU A 223 -14.15 12.75 7.50
C LEU A 223 -12.97 13.19 8.36
N GLU A 224 -12.37 12.22 9.04
CA GLU A 224 -11.09 12.36 9.72
C GLU A 224 -9.98 11.90 8.78
N THR A 225 -8.88 12.64 8.70
CA THR A 225 -7.77 12.37 7.78
C THR A 225 -6.46 12.22 8.53
N ALA A 226 -5.66 11.24 8.13
CA ALA A 226 -4.34 11.09 8.73
C ALA A 226 -3.37 10.41 7.77
N ILE A 227 -2.13 10.88 7.81
CA ILE A 227 -0.98 10.12 7.35
C ILE A 227 -0.10 9.75 8.54
N LYS A 228 0.26 8.46 8.65
CA LYS A 228 1.05 7.93 9.78
C LYS A 228 2.19 7.03 9.32
N PHE A 229 3.27 7.06 10.07
CA PHE A 229 4.44 6.23 9.87
C PHE A 229 4.78 5.60 11.22
N PHE A 230 4.86 4.28 11.27
CA PHE A 230 5.23 3.54 12.47
C PHE A 230 6.32 2.53 12.16
N LEU A 231 7.21 2.31 13.11
CA LEU A 231 8.29 1.36 13.06
C LEU A 231 7.91 0.21 14.00
N TYR A 232 7.83 -1.00 13.47
CA TYR A 232 7.62 -2.21 14.24
C TYR A 232 8.90 -2.59 14.99
N HIS A 233 8.82 -2.68 16.32
CA HIS A 233 9.91 -3.11 17.18
C HIS A 233 9.54 -4.44 17.86
N PRO A 234 10.16 -5.57 17.49
CA PRO A 234 9.73 -6.90 17.93
C PRO A 234 9.84 -7.12 19.44
N SER A 235 10.87 -6.57 20.09
CA SER A 235 11.13 -6.75 21.52
C SER A 235 10.70 -5.58 22.40
N MET A 236 10.07 -4.53 21.84
CA MET A 236 9.73 -3.34 22.60
C MET A 236 8.27 -2.94 22.41
N ILE A 237 7.61 -2.69 23.53
CA ILE A 237 6.24 -2.19 23.59
C ILE A 237 6.27 -0.82 24.24
N LYS A 238 5.75 0.20 23.53
CA LYS A 238 5.54 1.54 24.08
C LYS A 238 4.05 1.84 24.05
N ARG A 239 3.48 2.21 25.20
CA ARG A 239 2.04 2.48 25.38
C ARG A 239 1.13 1.40 24.77
N GLY A 240 1.47 0.14 25.02
CA GLY A 240 0.70 -1.02 24.53
C GLY A 240 0.89 -1.37 23.04
N SER A 241 1.88 -0.78 22.35
CA SER A 241 2.10 -1.00 20.92
C SER A 241 3.54 -1.37 20.60
N HIS A 242 3.75 -2.40 19.78
CA HIS A 242 5.02 -2.68 19.10
C HIS A 242 5.31 -1.72 17.94
N TYR A 243 4.31 -0.95 17.51
CA TYR A 243 4.38 -0.04 16.38
C TYR A 243 4.54 1.39 16.91
N ILE A 244 5.77 1.88 16.86
CA ILE A 244 6.23 3.12 17.49
C ILE A 244 6.57 4.12 16.39
N GLY A 245 6.11 5.36 16.50
CA GLY A 245 6.39 6.39 15.51
C GLY A 245 7.87 6.81 15.51
N PRO A 246 8.33 7.49 14.44
CA PRO A 246 9.63 8.17 14.46
C PRO A 246 9.76 9.14 15.64
N ASN A 247 8.66 9.77 16.07
CA ASN A 247 8.52 10.32 17.41
C ASN A 247 8.01 9.22 18.35
N PRO A 248 8.80 8.77 19.35
CA PRO A 248 8.41 7.67 20.22
C PRO A 248 7.14 7.90 21.06
N ASN A 249 6.68 9.15 21.20
CA ASN A 249 5.42 9.47 21.87
C ASN A 249 4.18 9.09 21.05
N ASP A 250 4.35 8.90 19.74
CA ASP A 250 3.32 8.42 18.85
C ASP A 250 3.38 6.90 18.75
N THR A 251 2.27 6.23 18.98
CA THR A 251 2.17 4.77 18.86
C THR A 251 0.91 4.43 18.08
N LEU A 252 0.92 3.35 17.30
CA LEU A 252 -0.25 2.93 16.52
C LEU A 252 -1.50 2.83 17.41
N GLN A 253 -1.40 2.14 18.55
CA GLN A 253 -2.52 1.96 19.48
C GLN A 253 -3.13 3.29 19.93
N THR A 254 -2.34 4.18 20.54
CA THR A 254 -2.79 5.51 20.96
C THR A 254 -3.44 6.31 19.83
N LYS A 255 -2.94 6.21 18.59
CA LYS A 255 -3.51 6.96 17.45
C LYS A 255 -4.81 6.33 16.94
N ALA A 256 -4.88 5.01 16.85
CA ALA A 256 -6.10 4.30 16.50
C ALA A 256 -7.20 4.56 17.55
N ASP A 257 -6.90 4.43 18.84
CA ASP A 257 -7.86 4.67 19.91
C ASP A 257 -8.40 6.10 19.89
N ARG A 258 -7.51 7.10 19.71
CA ARG A 258 -7.94 8.50 19.61
C ARG A 258 -8.84 8.74 18.40
N LEU A 259 -8.51 8.16 17.25
CA LEU A 259 -9.31 8.31 16.04
C LEU A 259 -10.71 7.71 16.21
N TYR A 260 -10.77 6.44 16.62
CA TYR A 260 -12.02 5.67 16.62
C TYR A 260 -12.89 5.91 17.86
N ASN A 261 -12.29 6.16 19.03
CA ASN A 261 -13.04 6.29 20.27
C ASN A 261 -13.31 7.76 20.65
N HIS A 262 -12.63 8.72 20.01
CA HIS A 262 -12.78 10.14 20.32
C HIS A 262 -13.12 10.99 19.09
N GLN A 263 -12.25 11.05 18.07
CA GLN A 263 -12.41 11.97 16.93
C GLN A 263 -13.65 11.66 16.09
N LEU A 264 -13.80 10.42 15.61
CA LEU A 264 -14.97 10.03 14.82
C LEU A 264 -16.30 10.20 15.58
N PRO A 265 -16.43 9.79 16.87
CA PRO A 265 -17.63 10.03 17.64
C PRO A 265 -17.92 11.51 17.94
N LEU A 266 -16.93 12.40 17.89
CA LEU A 266 -17.11 13.81 18.27
C LEU A 266 -18.22 14.50 17.46
N SER A 267 -18.29 14.22 16.16
CA SER A 267 -19.34 14.77 15.30
C SER A 267 -20.74 14.24 15.64
N LYS A 268 -20.89 13.09 16.32
CA LYS A 268 -22.22 12.65 16.82
C LYS A 268 -22.81 13.66 17.81
N ARG A 269 -21.95 14.35 18.55
CA ARG A 269 -22.38 15.32 19.56
C ARG A 269 -22.50 16.72 18.99
N PHE A 270 -21.49 17.14 18.23
CA PHE A 270 -21.30 18.54 17.82
C PHE A 270 -21.66 18.83 16.35
N TYR A 271 -21.83 17.81 15.51
CA TYR A 271 -22.21 17.98 14.10
C TYR A 271 -23.20 16.88 13.67
N ARG A 272 -24.38 16.88 14.32
CA ARG A 272 -25.38 15.80 14.21
C ARG A 272 -25.90 15.56 12.79
N ASN A 273 -25.84 16.60 11.94
CA ASN A 273 -26.26 16.52 10.55
C ASN A 273 -25.35 15.60 9.70
N ALA A 274 -24.11 15.36 10.14
CA ALA A 274 -23.26 14.35 9.53
C ALA A 274 -23.82 12.96 9.85
N THR A 275 -24.39 12.30 8.86
CA THR A 275 -24.97 10.96 8.99
C THR A 275 -23.91 9.88 8.78
N VAL A 276 -22.86 10.17 8.02
CA VAL A 276 -21.72 9.27 7.77
C VAL A 276 -20.46 9.78 8.48
N ARG A 277 -19.61 8.85 8.96
CA ARG A 277 -18.36 9.14 9.68
C ARG A 277 -17.27 8.21 9.19
N ASN A 278 -16.31 8.77 8.48
CA ASN A 278 -15.26 8.01 7.82
C ASN A 278 -13.88 8.45 8.30
N ALA A 279 -12.93 7.53 8.26
CA ALA A 279 -11.52 7.82 8.44
C ALA A 279 -10.77 7.50 7.14
N TYR A 280 -9.98 8.47 6.68
CA TYR A 280 -9.06 8.31 5.56
C TYR A 280 -7.62 8.34 6.09
N VAL A 281 -7.15 7.16 6.50
CA VAL A 281 -5.81 6.99 7.07
C VAL A 281 -4.90 6.29 6.08
N LYS A 282 -3.86 6.99 5.63
CA LYS A 282 -2.76 6.43 4.83
C LYS A 282 -1.50 6.34 5.65
N GLY A 283 -0.52 5.57 5.19
CA GLY A 283 0.71 5.43 5.93
C GLY A 283 1.53 4.23 5.52
N ILE A 284 2.68 4.09 6.18
CA ILE A 284 3.61 2.98 5.98
C ILE A 284 4.01 2.43 7.35
N ILE A 285 4.00 1.10 7.48
CA ILE A 285 4.64 0.42 8.60
C ILE A 285 6.03 -0.03 8.16
N PHE A 286 7.05 0.37 8.91
CA PHE A 286 8.42 -0.01 8.67
C PHE A 286 8.80 -1.20 9.56
N TYR A 287 9.46 -2.20 9.01
CA TYR A 287 9.91 -3.40 9.71
C TYR A 287 11.45 -3.48 9.68
N PRO A 288 12.11 -4.16 10.63
CA PRO A 288 13.54 -4.43 10.47
C PRO A 288 13.74 -5.38 9.26
N PRO A 289 14.71 -5.13 8.35
CA PRO A 289 14.81 -5.85 7.07
C PRO A 289 14.96 -7.37 7.13
N SER A 290 15.41 -7.90 8.27
CA SER A 290 15.64 -9.34 8.48
C SER A 290 14.69 -9.94 9.51
N THR A 291 13.63 -9.22 9.89
CA THR A 291 12.62 -9.71 10.84
C THR A 291 11.40 -10.19 10.06
N GLU A 292 10.96 -11.41 10.34
CA GLU A 292 9.70 -11.91 9.81
C GLU A 292 8.55 -10.99 10.26
N SER A 293 7.56 -10.83 9.39
CA SER A 293 6.37 -10.07 9.76
C SER A 293 5.66 -10.76 10.92
N PRO A 294 5.14 -10.01 11.91
CA PRO A 294 4.38 -10.62 12.99
C PRO A 294 3.17 -11.35 12.41
N ASN A 295 2.93 -12.57 12.90
CA ASN A 295 1.78 -13.38 12.49
C ASN A 295 0.45 -12.70 12.88
N ASP A 296 0.43 -12.05 14.04
CA ASP A 296 -0.73 -11.33 14.55
C ASP A 296 -0.55 -9.82 14.37
N LEU A 297 -1.46 -9.19 13.64
CA LEU A 297 -1.51 -7.74 13.48
C LEU A 297 -2.42 -7.13 14.56
N PRO A 298 -2.12 -5.90 15.05
CA PRO A 298 -3.01 -5.19 15.95
C PRO A 298 -4.41 -5.02 15.35
N SER A 299 -5.41 -5.00 16.23
CA SER A 299 -6.79 -4.70 15.83
C SER A 299 -6.84 -3.41 15.01
N ARG A 300 -7.55 -3.45 13.87
CA ARG A 300 -7.72 -2.35 12.91
C ARG A 300 -6.51 -2.01 12.05
N LEU A 301 -5.31 -2.60 12.24
CA LEU A 301 -4.24 -2.45 11.25
C LEU A 301 -4.62 -3.29 10.02
N SER A 302 -4.70 -2.64 8.86
CA SER A 302 -5.04 -3.33 7.60
C SER A 302 -4.00 -4.42 7.30
N PRO A 303 -4.38 -5.66 6.94
CA PRO A 303 -3.42 -6.69 6.53
C PRO A 303 -2.65 -6.31 5.26
N HIS A 304 -3.21 -5.40 4.45
CA HIS A 304 -2.62 -4.91 3.21
C HIS A 304 -1.93 -3.55 3.35
N HIS A 305 -1.63 -3.09 4.57
CA HIS A 305 -0.95 -1.80 4.78
C HIS A 305 0.37 -1.72 4.00
N ALA A 306 0.74 -0.52 3.53
CA ALA A 306 2.03 -0.32 2.88
C ALA A 306 3.18 -0.58 3.86
N ARG A 307 4.25 -1.18 3.36
CA ARG A 307 5.40 -1.62 4.16
C ARG A 307 6.69 -0.96 3.69
N GLY A 308 7.65 -0.85 4.59
CA GLY A 308 9.03 -0.47 4.30
C GLY A 308 9.97 -1.05 5.34
N SER A 309 11.23 -0.63 5.32
CA SER A 309 12.23 -1.03 6.32
C SER A 309 12.61 0.09 7.28
N TRP A 310 13.11 -0.25 8.46
CA TRP A 310 13.79 0.73 9.30
C TRP A 310 15.15 0.24 9.80
N LEU A 311 16.06 1.19 9.99
CA LEU A 311 17.44 0.95 10.39
C LEU A 311 17.84 1.91 11.52
N TYR A 312 18.71 1.44 12.39
CA TYR A 312 19.49 2.32 13.27
C TYR A 312 20.60 3.02 12.50
N ALA A 313 20.96 4.23 12.91
CA ALA A 313 22.05 5.02 12.31
C ALA A 313 23.40 4.30 12.37
N SER A 314 23.64 3.50 13.41
CA SER A 314 24.82 2.63 13.54
C SER A 314 24.81 1.39 12.63
N ASN A 315 23.65 1.00 12.08
CA ASN A 315 23.49 -0.23 11.32
C ASN A 315 22.90 0.01 9.92
N LEU A 316 23.71 0.58 9.04
CA LEU A 316 23.32 0.92 7.66
C LEU A 316 23.71 -0.14 6.62
N LYS A 317 24.13 -1.34 7.05
CA LYS A 317 24.61 -2.41 6.13
C LYS A 317 23.54 -2.87 5.13
N HIS A 318 22.26 -2.76 5.50
CA HIS A 318 21.15 -3.15 4.62
C HIS A 318 21.12 -2.33 3.32
N LEU A 319 21.60 -1.09 3.33
CA LEU A 319 21.67 -0.28 2.12
C LEU A 319 22.57 -0.93 1.05
N GLU A 320 23.60 -1.67 1.46
CA GLU A 320 24.53 -2.36 0.56
C GLU A 320 23.96 -3.67 0.01
N SER A 321 22.92 -4.24 0.64
CA SER A 321 22.26 -5.46 0.16
C SER A 321 21.19 -5.22 -0.91
N ILE A 322 20.92 -3.96 -1.28
CA ILE A 322 19.94 -3.62 -2.32
C ILE A 322 20.72 -3.40 -3.64
N PRO A 323 20.75 -4.37 -4.57
CA PRO A 323 21.55 -4.29 -5.78
C PRO A 323 21.02 -3.20 -6.72
N ASP A 324 21.94 -2.50 -7.40
CA ASP A 324 21.66 -1.46 -8.39
C ASP A 324 20.74 -0.32 -7.90
N ALA A 325 20.61 -0.19 -6.58
CA ALA A 325 19.80 0.83 -5.97
C ALA A 325 20.48 2.19 -6.02
N GLN A 326 19.71 3.18 -6.45
CA GLN A 326 19.99 4.57 -6.18
C GLN A 326 19.13 5.05 -5.01
N PHE A 327 19.66 5.98 -4.24
CA PHE A 327 19.05 6.41 -2.98
C PHE A 327 18.68 7.89 -3.04
N ALA A 328 17.51 8.26 -2.52
CA ALA A 328 17.11 9.66 -2.38
C ALA A 328 16.63 9.95 -0.96
N LEU A 329 16.95 11.13 -0.45
CA LEU A 329 16.43 11.59 0.84
C LEU A 329 15.03 12.19 0.65
N CYS A 330 14.02 11.60 1.29
CA CYS A 330 12.66 12.13 1.26
C CYS A 330 12.58 13.39 2.12
N ARG A 331 12.20 14.51 1.51
CA ARG A 331 12.10 15.80 2.19
C ARG A 331 10.68 16.04 2.65
N LYS A 332 10.51 16.62 3.84
CA LYS A 332 9.19 17.11 4.25
C LYS A 332 8.79 18.34 3.42
N PRO A 333 7.51 18.47 3.02
CA PRO A 333 6.39 17.61 3.41
C PRO A 333 6.18 16.34 2.55
N HIS A 334 6.98 16.14 1.50
CA HIS A 334 6.90 15.05 0.50
C HIS A 334 7.41 13.69 1.01
N TRP A 335 6.78 13.18 2.07
CA TRP A 335 7.02 11.82 2.59
C TRP A 335 6.02 10.79 2.03
N LEU A 336 5.35 11.12 0.93
CA LEU A 336 4.26 10.36 0.35
C LEU A 336 4.75 9.51 -0.82
N ALA A 337 4.97 10.10 -2.00
CA ALA A 337 5.59 9.40 -3.12
C ALA A 337 7.12 9.42 -3.01
N PRO A 338 7.83 8.57 -3.78
CA PRO A 338 9.26 8.72 -3.96
C PRO A 338 9.61 10.13 -4.44
N PRO A 339 10.76 10.69 -4.04
CA PRO A 339 11.26 11.92 -4.63
C PRO A 339 11.42 11.75 -6.14
N ILE A 340 10.80 12.65 -6.91
CA ILE A 340 10.96 12.69 -8.37
C ILE A 340 12.14 13.57 -8.80
N ASP A 341 12.81 14.26 -7.85
CA ASP A 341 13.93 15.12 -8.17
C ASP A 341 15.22 14.31 -8.40
N ASN A 342 16.06 14.76 -9.34
CA ASN A 342 17.24 14.01 -9.78
C ASN A 342 18.41 13.96 -8.78
N LYS A 343 18.19 14.23 -7.48
CA LYS A 343 19.26 14.17 -6.46
C LYS A 343 19.36 12.77 -5.87
N HIS A 344 19.60 11.81 -6.75
CA HIS A 344 19.87 10.43 -6.39
C HIS A 344 21.35 10.21 -6.12
N TYR A 345 21.64 9.48 -5.05
CA TYR A 345 22.96 8.96 -4.76
C TYR A 345 23.07 7.59 -5.41
N ASN A 346 24.01 7.48 -6.34
CA ASN A 346 24.18 6.33 -7.21
C ASN A 346 24.79 5.08 -6.53
N ASN A 347 25.13 5.16 -5.24
CA ASN A 347 25.57 4.00 -4.47
C ASN A 347 25.29 4.15 -2.97
N ALA A 348 25.26 3.01 -2.28
CA ALA A 348 25.00 2.90 -0.86
C ALA A 348 26.06 3.62 0.00
N ALA A 349 27.34 3.59 -0.40
CA ALA A 349 28.42 4.19 0.38
C ALA A 349 28.25 5.71 0.53
N LEU A 350 27.87 6.42 -0.54
CA LEU A 350 27.58 7.86 -0.49
C LEU A 350 26.36 8.16 0.39
N MET A 351 25.31 7.34 0.31
CA MET A 351 24.14 7.49 1.17
C MET A 351 24.49 7.26 2.64
N LYS A 352 25.30 6.24 2.96
CA LYS A 352 25.80 5.98 4.32
C LYS A 352 26.57 7.19 4.87
N LEU A 353 27.50 7.75 4.09
CA LEU A 353 28.24 8.96 4.49
C LEU A 353 27.30 10.13 4.78
N LYS A 354 26.26 10.32 3.96
CA LYS A 354 25.27 11.39 4.15
C LYS A 354 24.41 11.20 5.39
N LEU A 355 23.99 9.97 5.66
CA LEU A 355 23.24 9.63 6.87
C LEU A 355 24.12 9.80 8.11
N GLN A 356 25.37 9.34 8.08
CA GLN A 356 26.33 9.54 9.17
C GLN A 356 26.58 11.04 9.44
N GLU A 357 26.81 11.83 8.39
CA GLU A 357 26.95 13.28 8.51
C GLU A 357 25.71 13.92 9.16
N HIS A 358 24.51 13.47 8.77
CA HIS A 358 23.25 13.92 9.36
C HIS A 358 23.18 13.57 10.84
N PHE A 359 23.35 12.30 11.22
CA PHE A 359 23.22 11.86 12.61
C PHE A 359 24.30 12.41 13.55
N ASN A 360 25.48 12.74 13.03
CA ASN A 360 26.53 13.45 13.78
C ASN A 360 26.16 14.91 14.09
N LYS A 361 25.33 15.55 13.25
CA LYS A 361 24.92 16.96 13.42
C LYS A 361 23.52 17.11 14.02
N LYS A 362 22.64 16.14 13.77
CA LYS A 362 21.19 16.20 14.01
C LYS A 362 20.69 14.81 14.38
N GLY A 363 19.94 14.67 15.47
CA GLY A 363 19.43 13.36 15.91
C GLY A 363 18.06 12.94 15.35
N HIS A 364 17.47 13.65 14.37
CA HIS A 364 16.09 13.35 13.97
C HIS A 364 15.99 12.28 12.87
N PRO A 365 14.93 11.44 12.87
CA PRO A 365 14.73 10.40 11.87
C PRO A 365 14.67 10.94 10.43
N VAL A 366 15.22 10.14 9.51
CA VAL A 366 15.30 10.45 8.07
C VAL A 366 14.61 9.34 7.29
N MET A 367 13.92 9.72 6.21
CA MET A 367 13.32 8.77 5.29
C MET A 367 14.12 8.75 3.98
N VAL A 368 14.42 7.54 3.50
CA VAL A 368 15.20 7.26 2.30
C VAL A 368 14.34 6.44 1.34
N SER A 369 14.27 6.86 0.09
CA SER A 369 13.72 6.07 -1.02
C SER A 369 14.86 5.33 -1.70
N CYS A 370 14.70 4.03 -1.93
CA CYS A 370 15.62 3.21 -2.71
C CYS A 370 14.94 2.82 -4.01
N SER A 371 15.56 3.10 -5.15
CA SER A 371 14.97 2.88 -6.46
C SER A 371 15.99 2.28 -7.43
N THR A 372 15.57 1.36 -8.30
CA THR A 372 16.32 1.06 -9.52
C THR A 372 15.90 2.02 -10.64
N PHE A 373 16.71 2.12 -11.68
CA PHE A 373 16.41 2.92 -12.85
C PHE A 373 16.45 2.04 -14.11
N THR A 374 15.43 2.15 -14.94
CA THR A 374 15.37 1.54 -16.29
C THR A 374 15.01 2.65 -17.27
N ASP A 375 15.85 2.91 -18.27
CA ASP A 375 15.64 4.00 -19.25
C ASP A 375 15.33 5.37 -18.61
N ASN A 376 16.10 5.73 -17.56
CA ASN A 376 15.90 6.93 -16.72
C ASN A 376 14.57 7.00 -15.94
N THR A 377 13.79 5.93 -15.93
CA THR A 377 12.57 5.82 -15.12
C THR A 377 12.90 5.19 -13.77
N PRO A 378 12.67 5.90 -12.64
CA PRO A 378 12.84 5.31 -11.31
C PRO A 378 11.75 4.26 -11.05
N THR A 379 12.10 3.14 -10.44
CA THR A 379 11.15 2.19 -9.84
C THR A 379 11.53 2.06 -8.37
N GLU A 380 10.67 2.53 -7.46
CA GLU A 380 10.93 2.37 -6.03
C GLU A 380 10.92 0.89 -5.66
N LEU A 381 12.00 0.44 -5.03
CA LEU A 381 12.17 -0.92 -4.51
C LEU A 381 11.72 -1.01 -3.07
N GLU A 382 12.12 0.00 -2.29
CA GLU A 382 11.97 0.00 -0.85
C GLU A 382 12.02 1.42 -0.29
N ARG A 383 11.20 1.66 0.72
CA ARG A 383 11.30 2.86 1.55
C ARG A 383 11.87 2.53 2.91
N ILE A 384 12.83 3.32 3.36
CA ILE A 384 13.56 3.09 4.60
C ILE A 384 13.44 4.30 5.52
N ILE A 385 13.12 4.09 6.81
CA ILE A 385 13.36 5.09 7.85
C ILE A 385 14.63 4.76 8.62
N VAL A 386 15.53 5.73 8.72
CA VAL A 386 16.70 5.66 9.60
C VAL A 386 16.43 6.48 10.85
N VAL A 387 16.66 5.87 12.02
CA VAL A 387 16.50 6.49 13.34
C VAL A 387 17.84 6.59 14.07
N PRO A 388 18.02 7.52 15.02
CA PRO A 388 19.22 7.55 15.85
C PRO A 388 19.27 6.31 16.75
N ASP A 389 20.45 6.00 17.29
CA ASP A 389 20.67 4.77 18.07
C ASP A 389 19.95 4.78 19.42
N GLU A 390 19.61 5.97 19.94
CA GLU A 390 18.86 6.14 21.18
C GLU A 390 17.35 5.92 20.98
N TRP A 391 16.86 5.82 19.74
CA TRP A 391 15.45 5.52 19.47
C TRP A 391 15.11 4.11 20.01
N PRO A 392 13.93 3.89 20.63
CA PRO A 392 12.85 4.86 20.89
C PRO A 392 12.89 5.48 22.30
N ASN A 393 14.05 5.45 22.97
CA ASN A 393 14.25 5.97 24.34
C ASN A 393 14.70 7.44 24.40
N ILE A 394 14.63 8.15 23.27
CA ILE A 394 14.89 9.59 23.14
C ILE A 394 13.92 10.42 23.97
#